data_AF-A0A354MC56-F1
#
_entry.id   AF-A0A354MC56-F1
#
_cell.length_a   1.000
_cell.length_b   1.000
_cell.length_c   1.000
_cell.angle_alpha   90.00
_cell.angle_beta   90.00
_cell.angle_gamma   90.00
#
_symmetry.space_group_name_H-M   'P 1'
#
loop_
_entity.id
_entity.type
_entity.pdbx_description
1 polymer ?
#
loop_
_entity_poly.entity_id
_entity_poly.type
_entity_poly.pdbx_seq_one_letter_code
_entity_poly.pdbx_strand_id
1 'polypeptide(L)' 'MFCAKNNERPIYIQLVERLRIEIVSGKLKLGERLPSVRELALTTRVNPNTMQKALVEL' A
#
# COMPACT_ATOMS: atom_id res chain seq x y z
N MET A 1 3.46 14.13 -15.72
CA MET A 1 4.10 14.92 -14.65
C MET A 1 3.53 14.45 -13.31
N PHE A 2 4.09 13.39 -12.71
CA PHE A 2 3.63 12.84 -11.43
C PHE A 2 4.57 13.31 -10.31
N CYS A 3 4.41 14.56 -9.89
CA CYS A 3 5.14 15.11 -8.75
C CYS A 3 4.18 15.92 -7.89
N ALA A 4 3.62 15.27 -6.87
CA ALA A 4 3.19 15.92 -5.65
C ALA A 4 3.15 14.86 -4.54
N LYS A 5 4.25 14.73 -3.78
CA LYS A 5 4.13 14.29 -2.39
C LYS A 5 3.32 15.39 -1.68
N ASN A 6 1.99 15.31 -1.71
CA ASN A 6 1.20 16.10 -0.76
C ASN A 6 1.56 15.56 0.63
N ASN A 7 2.38 16.30 1.37
CA ASN A 7 2.66 16.05 2.79
C ASN A 7 1.40 16.19 3.67
N GLU A 8 0.23 16.46 3.07
CA GLU A 8 -1.05 16.63 3.74
C GLU A 8 -1.69 15.30 4.18
N ARG A 9 -1.29 14.16 3.60
CA ARG A 9 -1.89 12.86 3.93
C ARG A 9 -0.84 11.88 4.46
N PRO A 10 -1.12 11.19 5.58
CA PRO A 10 -0.24 10.14 6.10
C PRO A 10 0.12 9.09 5.05
N ILE A 11 1.38 8.62 5.06
CA ILE A 11 1.89 7.65 4.07
C ILE A 11 1.04 6.37 4.04
N TYR A 12 0.52 5.91 5.18
CA TYR A 12 -0.31 4.71 5.23
C TYR A 12 -1.62 4.85 4.44
N ILE A 13 -2.22 6.05 4.40
CA ILE A 13 -3.45 6.30 3.61
C ILE A 13 -3.11 6.23 2.12
N GLN A 14 -1.97 6.78 1.71
CA GLN A 14 -1.52 6.69 0.32
C GLN A 14 -1.30 5.23 -0.11
N LEU A 15 -0.82 4.39 0.80
CA LEU A 15 -0.65 2.94 0.57
C LEU A 15 -1.99 2.22 0.46
N VAL A 16 -2.96 2.51 1.35
CA VAL A 16 -4.33 1.96 1.28
C VAL A 16 -4.96 2.24 -0.08
N GLU A 17 -4.95 3.50 -0.50
CA GLU A 17 -5.55 3.90 -1.78
C GLU A 17 -4.87 3.20 -2.96
N ARG A 18 -3.54 3.06 -2.92
CA ARG A 18 -2.82 2.33 -3.95
C ARG A 18 -3.19 0.85 -3.98
N LEU A 19 -3.25 0.19 -2.82
CA LEU A 19 -3.65 -1.21 -2.73
C LEU A 19 -5.09 -1.42 -3.23
N ARG A 20 -6.01 -0.51 -2.90
CA ARG A 20 -7.40 -0.54 -3.43
C ARG A 20 -7.43 -0.47 -4.95
N ILE A 21 -6.64 0.41 -5.55
CA ILE A 21 -6.53 0.51 -7.02
C ILE A 21 -5.98 -0.80 -7.61
N GLU A 22 -4.97 -1.43 -6.99
CA GLU A 22 -4.42 -2.72 -7.44
C GLU A 22 -5.45 -3.87 -7.33
N ILE A 23 -6.32 -3.85 -6.31
CA ILE A 23 -7.43 -4.81 -6.17
C ILE A 23 -8.48 -4.59 -7.25
N VAL A 24 -8.94 -3.34 -7.43
CA VAL A 24 -9.99 -2.99 -8.42
C VAL A 24 -9.51 -3.21 -9.85
N SER A 25 -8.22 -2.96 -10.13
CA SER A 25 -7.61 -3.25 -11.43
C SER A 25 -7.36 -4.74 -11.68
N GLY A 26 -7.61 -5.61 -10.69
CA GLY A 26 -7.44 -7.05 -10.79
C GLY A 26 -5.99 -7.52 -10.79
N LYS A 27 -5.03 -6.64 -10.46
CA LYS A 27 -3.62 -7.04 -10.26
C LYS A 27 -3.44 -7.83 -8.97
N LEU A 28 -4.20 -7.49 -7.93
CA LEU A 28 -4.37 -8.32 -6.74
C LEU A 28 -5.68 -9.09 -6.87
N LYS A 29 -5.60 -10.40 -7.10
CA LYS A 29 -6.79 -11.24 -7.24
C LYS A 29 -7.32 -11.64 -5.87
N LEU A 30 -8.65 -11.70 -5.77
CA LEU A 30 -9.32 -12.25 -4.61
C LEU A 30 -8.91 -13.72 -4.43
N GLY A 31 -8.47 -14.08 -3.22
CA GLY A 31 -7.96 -15.42 -2.90
C GLY A 31 -6.47 -15.62 -3.19
N GLU A 32 -5.80 -14.67 -3.83
CA GLU A 32 -4.34 -14.69 -3.97
C GLU A 32 -3.68 -14.30 -2.64
N ARG A 33 -2.60 -15.01 -2.30
CA ARG A 33 -1.88 -14.74 -1.06
C ARG A 33 -1.16 -13.40 -1.18
N LEU A 34 -1.57 -12.44 -0.35
CA LEU A 34 -0.83 -11.20 -0.20
C LEU A 34 0.59 -11.47 0.32
N PRO A 35 1.62 -10.79 -0.21
CA PRO A 35 2.96 -10.86 0.36
C PRO A 35 2.95 -10.38 1.80
N SER A 36 3.93 -10.80 2.58
CA SER A 36 4.04 -10.37 3.97
C SER A 36 4.21 -8.85 4.08
N VAL A 37 3.82 -8.29 5.23
CA VAL A 37 4.04 -6.86 5.56
C VAL A 37 5.49 -6.45 5.29
N ARG A 38 6.45 -7.30 5.63
CA ARG A 38 7.88 -7.03 5.44
C ARG A 38 8.27 -7.00 3.97
N GLU A 39 7.79 -7.95 3.16
CA GLU A 39 8.07 -7.97 1.71
C GLU A 39 7.42 -6.76 1.01
N LEU A 40 6.18 -6.41 1.36
CA LEU A 40 5.52 -5.23 0.84
C LEU A 40 6.26 -3.95 1.26
N ALA A 41 6.71 -3.87 2.50
CA ALA A 41 7.48 -2.74 3.00
C ALA A 41 8.85 -2.60 2.30
N LEU A 42 9.53 -3.71 2.04
CA LEU A 42 10.81 -3.74 1.32
C LEU A 42 10.65 -3.32 -0.14
N THR A 43 9.64 -3.85 -0.84
CA THR A 43 9.38 -3.52 -2.26
C THR A 43 8.96 -2.07 -2.44
N THR A 44 8.17 -1.52 -1.50
CA THR A 44 7.73 -0.12 -1.54
C THR A 44 8.68 0.85 -0.84
N ARG A 45 9.73 0.35 -0.18
CA ARG A 45 10.70 1.09 0.65
C ARG A 45 10.04 1.98 1.71
N VAL A 46 9.00 1.47 2.36
CA VAL A 46 8.33 2.14 3.47
C VAL A 46 8.67 1.47 4.80
N ASN A 47 8.44 2.17 5.91
CA ASN A 47 8.58 1.58 7.22
C ASN A 47 7.57 0.41 7.38
N PRO A 48 8.00 -0.79 7.83
CA PRO A 48 7.12 -1.94 8.04
C PRO A 48 5.90 -1.64 8.91
N ASN A 49 6.02 -0.78 9.92
CA ASN A 49 4.91 -0.36 10.77
C ASN A 49 3.89 0.49 10.00
N THR A 50 4.34 1.29 9.04
CA THR A 50 3.47 2.07 8.15
C THR A 50 2.74 1.18 7.16
N MET A 51 3.42 0.17 6.61
CA MET A 51 2.78 -0.85 5.76
C MET A 51 1.77 -1.67 6.55
N GLN A 52 2.12 -2.07 7.78
CA GLN A 52 1.19 -2.77 8.67
C GLN A 52 -0.07 -1.94 8.92
N LYS A 53 0.10 -0.65 9.25
CA LYS A 53 -1.04 0.26 9.45
C LYS A 53 -1.89 0.38 8.19
N ALA A 54 -1.28 0.45 7.01
CA ALA A 54 -2.02 0.48 5.76
C ALA A 54 -2.84 -0.80 5.53
N LEU A 55 -2.28 -1.97 5.84
CA LEU A 55 -2.97 -3.25 5.67
C LEU A 55 -4.12 -3.44 6.67
N VAL A 56 -4.01 -2.88 7.88
CA VAL A 56 -5.09 -2.90 8.88
C VAL A 56 -6.26 -1.99 8.49
N GLU A 57 -5.99 -0.91 7.75
CA GLU A 57 -6.98 0.10 7.31
C GLU A 57 -7.57 -0.19 5.92
N LEU A 58 -7.10 -1.24 5.24
CA LEU A 58 -7.45 -1.57 3.86
C LEU A 58 -8.93 -1.95 3.74
#